data_AF-A0A800JAZ0-F1
#
_entry.id   AF-A0A800JAZ0-F1
#
_cell.length_a   1.000
_cell.length_b   1.000
_cell.length_c   1.000
_cell.angle_alpha   90.00
_cell.angle_beta   90.00
_cell.angle_gamma   90.00
#
_symmetry.space_group_name_H-M   'P 1'
#
loop_
_entity.id
_entity.type
_entity.pdbx_description
1 polymer ?
#
loop_
_entity_poly.entity_id
_entity_poly.type
_entity_poly.pdbx_seq_one_letter_code
_entity_poly.pdbx_strand_id
1 'polypeptide(L)' 'MGTSPSEHSDLIFTDIVIKGVVSSTVRDAHFRDFITAVLRDCFAAFSETGQQNALANLATVSTLFTCNKVFKAMNSK' A
#
# COMPACT_ATOMS: atom_id res chain seq x y z
N MET A 1 2.33 -13.60 -30.62
CA MET A 1 3.28 -13.66 -29.49
C MET A 1 3.12 -12.38 -28.68
N GLY A 2 2.32 -12.44 -27.63
CA GLY A 2 2.09 -11.34 -26.70
C GLY A 2 1.41 -11.96 -25.51
N THR A 3 2.15 -12.16 -24.43
CA THR A 3 1.60 -12.68 -23.17
C THR A 3 0.48 -11.75 -22.72
N SER A 4 -0.71 -12.31 -22.45
CA SER A 4 -1.80 -11.60 -21.78
C SER A 4 -1.23 -10.82 -20.59
N PRO A 5 -1.60 -9.55 -20.38
CA PRO A 5 -1.26 -8.85 -19.14
C PRO A 5 -1.72 -9.75 -17.99
N SER A 6 -0.83 -10.08 -17.07
CA SER A 6 -1.16 -10.85 -15.88
C SER A 6 -2.37 -10.23 -15.19
N GLU A 7 -3.40 -11.03 -14.90
CA GLU A 7 -4.71 -10.65 -14.30
C GLU A 7 -4.62 -10.11 -12.85
N HIS A 8 -3.61 -9.31 -12.52
CA HIS A 8 -3.36 -8.84 -11.17
C HIS A 8 -3.35 -7.31 -11.16
N SER A 9 -4.51 -6.72 -10.83
CA SER A 9 -4.74 -5.28 -10.66
C SER A 9 -4.46 -4.78 -9.24
N ASP A 10 -4.22 -5.68 -8.29
CA ASP A 10 -4.21 -5.37 -6.87
C ASP A 10 -2.76 -5.37 -6.34
N LEU A 11 -2.33 -4.24 -5.77
CA LEU A 11 -0.99 -4.05 -5.23
C LEU A 11 -1.04 -3.75 -3.73
N ILE A 12 -0.26 -4.49 -2.95
CA ILE A 12 -0.16 -4.34 -1.48
C ILE A 12 1.25 -3.83 -1.13
N PHE A 13 1.32 -2.71 -0.40
CA PHE A 13 2.56 -2.02 -0.06
C PHE A 13 2.90 -2.09 1.43
N THR A 14 4.19 -2.26 1.72
CA THR A 14 4.80 -2.28 3.06
C THR A 14 6.21 -1.66 3.02
N ASP A 15 6.65 -1.01 4.10
CA ASP A 15 8.02 -0.44 4.22
C ASP A 15 8.36 -0.12 5.68
N ILE A 16 9.66 -0.11 5.97
CA ILE A 16 10.24 0.14 7.30
C ILE A 16 10.24 1.63 7.62
N VAL A 17 10.37 2.55 6.64
CA VAL A 17 10.40 4.01 6.90
C VAL A 17 9.53 4.79 5.91
N ILE A 18 8.65 5.70 6.35
CA ILE A 18 7.93 6.59 5.38
C ILE A 18 8.94 7.62 4.93
N LYS A 19 9.69 7.28 3.89
CA LYS A 19 10.45 8.26 3.14
C LYS A 19 10.20 8.03 1.67
N GLY A 20 9.50 8.98 1.05
CA GLY A 20 9.44 9.22 -0.39
C GLY A 20 8.93 8.06 -1.25
N VAL A 21 9.70 6.96 -1.28
CA VAL A 21 9.59 5.79 -2.12
C VAL A 21 8.19 5.17 -2.07
N VAL A 22 7.69 4.71 -0.92
CA VAL A 22 6.33 4.13 -0.84
C VAL A 22 5.28 5.13 -1.30
N SER A 23 5.36 6.38 -0.84
CA SER A 23 4.37 7.39 -1.21
C SER A 23 4.39 7.69 -2.71
N SER A 24 5.57 7.73 -3.35
CA SER A 24 5.67 7.88 -4.80
C SER A 24 5.17 6.66 -5.56
N THR A 25 5.47 5.45 -5.08
CA THR A 25 5.06 4.20 -5.75
C THR A 25 3.57 3.97 -5.62
N VAL A 26 2.97 4.22 -4.45
CA VAL A 26 1.51 4.16 -4.26
C VAL A 26 0.80 5.16 -5.16
N ARG A 27 1.34 6.38 -5.30
CA ARG A 27 0.78 7.37 -6.22
C ARG A 27 0.93 6.95 -7.68
N ASP A 28 2.11 6.48 -8.11
CA ASP A 28 2.31 5.98 -9.48
C ASP A 28 1.35 4.82 -9.79
N ALA A 29 1.15 3.91 -8.84
CA ALA A 29 0.18 2.83 -8.95
C ALA A 29 -1.27 3.34 -9.05
N HIS A 30 -1.66 4.28 -8.19
CA HIS A 30 -2.97 4.93 -8.23
C HIS A 30 -3.23 5.61 -9.59
N PHE A 31 -2.23 6.32 -10.14
CA PHE A 31 -2.31 6.97 -11.45
C PHE A 31 -2.41 5.99 -12.63
N ARG A 32 -2.03 4.72 -12.44
CA ARG A 32 -2.13 3.65 -13.43
C ARG A 32 -3.35 2.76 -13.21
N ASP A 33 -4.33 3.23 -12.43
CA ASP A 33 -5.57 2.54 -12.11
C ASP A 33 -5.39 1.19 -11.38
N PHE A 34 -4.26 0.98 -10.69
CA PHE A 34 -4.13 -0.17 -9.79
C PHE A 34 -4.95 0.05 -8.52
N ILE A 35 -5.54 -1.03 -8.01
CA ILE A 35 -6.16 -1.04 -6.68
C ILE A 35 -5.03 -1.16 -5.65
N THR A 36 -4.84 -0.12 -4.84
CA THR A 36 -3.73 -0.08 -3.88
C THR A 36 -4.19 -0.26 -2.43
N ALA A 37 -3.39 -1.03 -1.68
CA ALA A 37 -3.53 -1.21 -0.24
C ALA A 37 -2.20 -0.93 0.47
N VAL A 38 -2.24 -0.25 1.62
CA VAL A 38 -1.08 0.01 2.49
C VAL A 38 -1.29 -0.67 3.85
N LEU A 39 -0.29 -1.40 4.33
CA LEU A 39 -0.31 -2.06 5.64
C LEU A 39 0.14 -1.08 6.75
N ARG A 40 -0.84 -0.49 7.46
CA ARG A 40 -0.59 0.58 8.45
C ARG A 40 0.20 0.14 9.68
N ASP A 41 0.17 -1.16 9.99
CA ASP A 41 0.82 -1.81 11.13
C ASP A 41 2.18 -2.41 10.78
N CYS A 42 2.58 -2.37 9.51
CA CYS A 42 3.93 -2.73 9.05
C CYS A 42 4.78 -1.49 8.79
N PHE A 43 4.41 -0.35 9.39
CA PHE A 43 4.92 0.95 9.04
C PHE A 43 5.60 1.64 10.23
N ALA A 44 6.79 2.24 10.05
CA ALA A 44 7.42 3.10 11.06
C ALA A 44 7.93 4.44 10.48
N ALA A 45 7.90 5.52 11.26
CA ALA A 45 8.55 6.78 10.90
C ALA A 45 9.46 7.26 12.03
N PHE A 46 10.28 8.27 11.77
CA PHE A 46 11.16 8.87 12.78
C PHE A 46 10.42 9.57 13.93
N SER A 47 9.10 9.76 13.80
CA SER A 47 8.21 10.25 14.86
C SER A 47 6.80 9.72 14.66
N GLU A 48 6.04 9.61 15.74
CA GLU A 48 4.63 9.18 15.71
C GLU A 48 3.77 10.16 14.88
N THR A 49 3.95 11.47 15.08
CA THR A 49 3.28 12.50 14.28
C THR A 49 3.63 12.39 12.80
N GLY A 50 4.89 12.10 12.46
CA GLY A 50 5.31 11.88 11.08
C GLY A 50 4.64 10.66 10.46
N GLN A 51 4.52 9.57 11.23
CA GLN A 51 3.82 8.36 10.80
C GLN A 51 2.34 8.63 10.55
N GLN A 52 1.66 9.30 11.48
CA GLN A 52 0.23 9.64 11.36
C GLN A 52 -0.05 10.53 10.14
N ASN A 53 0.74 11.59 9.96
CA ASN A 53 0.59 12.49 8.81
C ASN A 53 0.77 11.76 7.47
N ALA A 54 1.75 10.87 7.41
CA ALA A 54 2.04 10.17 6.19
C ALA A 54 1.02 9.07 5.87
N LEU A 55 0.48 8.38 6.89
CA LEU A 55 -0.66 7.49 6.72
C LEU A 55 -1.92 8.25 6.28
N ALA A 56 -2.18 9.43 6.86
CA ALA A 56 -3.30 10.29 6.44
C ALA A 56 -3.17 10.71 4.97
N ASN A 57 -1.97 11.07 4.52
CA ASN A 57 -1.71 11.37 3.12
C ASN A 57 -1.94 10.15 2.21
N LEU A 58 -1.45 8.96 2.58
CA LEU A 58 -1.65 7.74 1.80
C LEU A 58 -3.13 7.33 1.73
N ALA A 59 -3.92 7.59 2.77
CA ALA A 59 -5.35 7.30 2.79
C ALA A 59 -6.16 8.05 1.71
N THR A 60 -5.61 9.14 1.14
CA THR A 60 -6.25 9.90 0.05
C THR A 60 -6.21 9.19 -1.30
N VAL A 61 -5.28 8.25 -1.49
CA VAL A 61 -5.02 7.58 -2.78
C VAL A 61 -4.99 6.05 -2.66
N SER A 62 -5.11 5.51 -1.45
CA SER A 62 -4.99 4.07 -1.18
C SER A 62 -5.79 3.66 0.05
N THR A 63 -6.23 2.41 0.11
CA THR A 63 -6.89 1.87 1.31
C THR A 63 -5.85 1.47 2.36
N LEU A 64 -6.12 1.79 3.63
CA LEU A 64 -5.28 1.34 4.75
C LEU A 64 -5.82 0.02 5.35
N PHE A 65 -4.95 -0.98 5.48
CA PHE A 65 -5.24 -2.27 6.08
C PHE A 65 -4.28 -2.59 7.22
N THR A 66 -4.62 -3.61 8.02
CA THR A 66 -3.65 -4.30 8.88
C THR A 66 -3.14 -5.55 8.17
N CYS A 67 -1.88 -5.91 8.42
CA CYS A 67 -1.26 -7.12 7.90
C CYS A 67 -2.10 -8.36 8.19
N ASN A 68 -2.60 -8.47 9.43
CA ASN A 68 -3.48 -9.57 9.83
C ASN A 68 -4.78 -9.63 8.99
N LYS A 69 -5.39 -8.48 8.67
CA LYS A 69 -6.62 -8.46 7.87
C LYS A 69 -6.37 -8.91 6.43
N VAL A 70 -5.26 -8.47 5.82
CA VAL A 70 -4.85 -8.91 4.49
C VAL A 70 -4.51 -10.40 4.48
N PHE A 71 -3.70 -10.85 5.44
CA PHE A 71 -3.30 -12.25 5.54
C PHE A 71 -4.53 -13.17 5.69
N LYS A 72 -5.51 -12.79 6.50
CA LYS A 72 -6.78 -13.53 6.61
C LYS A 72 -7.54 -13.57 5.28
N ALA A 73 -7.64 -12.44 4.57
CA ALA A 73 -8.34 -12.38 3.29
C ALA A 73 -7.68 -13.28 2.23
N MET A 74 -6.35 -13.29 2.17
CA MET A 74 -5.59 -14.12 1.21
C MET A 74 -5.70 -15.63 1.49
N ASN A 75 -5.88 -16.01 2.76
CA ASN A 75 -5.93 -17.42 3.18
C ASN A 75 -7.35 -17.94 3.40
N SER A 76 -8.36 -17.10 3.16
CA SER A 76 -9.76 -17.54 3.24
C SER A 76 -10.09 -18.32 1.97
N LYS A 77 -10.24 -19.64 2.11
CA LYS A 77 -10.76 -20.52 1.04
C LYS A 77 -12.19 -20.17 0.68
#